data_AF-A0A2N2JR89-F1
#
_entry.id   AF-A0A2N2JR89-F1
#
_cell.length_a   1.000
_cell.length_b   1.000
_cell.length_c   1.000
_cell.angle_alpha   90.00
_cell.angle_beta   90.00
_cell.angle_gamma   90.00
#
_symmetry.space_group_name_H-M   'P 1'
#
loop_
_entity.id
_entity.type
_entity.pdbx_description
1 polymer ?
#
loop_
_entity_poly.entity_id
_entity_poly.type
_entity_poly.pdbx_seq_one_letter_code
_entity_poly.pdbx_strand_id
1 'polypeptide(L)'
;MTCAACVRRVEMALKDVKGVTDVAVNLVTAKATVTHNAVWGGEAALRQTVVDQGYDYLGVQDASTEDPIRAARDKEYRDLKKRFITGAVLSVPIFLGSMQHWFPFLMGIPRQLVLMITFVLTTPVVFWVGSRFFIGAFKAAKQKTTDMNTLVAVGALAAYLYSVLATFLPQFFTAAGLAPHVYYDGAALIVTLIVLGRMLEAKAQGKTSLAVERLMGLKPKTARVIRDDREMDIAIEAVRKGELILVRPGEKIPTDGIVVSGSSTVDESMLTGESMPAVKESGQNVFAATMNRTGSFTFRATRIGAETVLAQIIRLVEEAQGSKAPIQRLADRVASVFVPVVFAIAILTFVVWYYIVPDPTFSRALLNFVSVLVIACPCALGLATPTAVMVGVGLGAENGILIKGGESLENACKLTTVVFDKTGTLTKGEPEVTDILSAPGVSPQRVLQAAFSIEVLSEHPLAQAIA
;
A
#
# COMPACT_ATOMS: atom_id res chain seq x y z
N MET A 1 7.06 -6.84 -2.48
CA MET A 1 8.14 -5.81 -2.47
C MET A 1 8.11 -5.11 -1.12
N THR A 2 9.25 -4.81 -0.48
CA THR A 2 9.26 -4.41 0.96
C THR A 2 9.89 -3.04 1.23
N CYS A 3 10.39 -2.32 0.22
CA CYS A 3 11.13 -1.07 0.41
C CYS A 3 11.11 -0.18 -0.83
N ALA A 4 11.32 1.14 -0.70
CA ALA A 4 11.33 2.03 -1.87
C ALA A 4 12.57 1.83 -2.77
N ALA A 5 13.70 1.39 -2.20
CA ALA A 5 14.85 0.95 -2.98
C ALA A 5 14.54 -0.30 -3.82
N CYS A 6 13.67 -1.17 -3.33
CA CYS A 6 13.16 -2.35 -4.01
C CYS A 6 12.33 -1.93 -5.23
N VAL A 7 11.43 -0.95 -5.05
CA VAL A 7 10.61 -0.34 -6.10
C VAL A 7 11.47 0.25 -7.21
N ARG A 8 12.42 1.13 -6.87
CA ARG A 8 13.26 1.84 -7.85
C ARG A 8 14.07 0.87 -8.71
N ARG A 9 14.48 -0.25 -8.13
CA ARG A 9 15.25 -1.28 -8.80
C ARG A 9 14.38 -2.12 -9.74
N VAL A 10 13.17 -2.46 -9.33
CA VAL A 10 12.18 -3.11 -10.20
C VAL A 10 11.80 -2.15 -11.34
N GLU A 11 11.60 -0.86 -11.08
CA GLU A 11 11.37 0.17 -12.12
C GLU A 11 12.50 0.18 -13.15
N MET A 12 13.77 0.25 -12.71
CA MET A 12 14.93 0.24 -13.61
C MET A 12 15.04 -1.09 -14.38
N ALA A 13 14.87 -2.23 -13.72
CA ALA A 13 14.98 -3.54 -14.37
C ALA A 13 13.88 -3.75 -15.41
N LEU A 14 12.64 -3.33 -15.13
CA LEU A 14 11.54 -3.42 -16.09
C LEU A 14 11.70 -2.43 -17.25
N LYS A 15 12.32 -1.28 -17.01
CA LYS A 15 12.62 -0.29 -18.04
C LYS A 15 13.69 -0.78 -19.04
N ASP A 16 14.57 -1.66 -18.61
CA ASP A 16 15.57 -2.32 -19.49
C ASP A 16 14.98 -3.41 -20.39
N VAL A 17 13.72 -3.81 -20.17
CA VAL A 17 13.04 -4.76 -21.07
C VAL A 17 12.82 -4.12 -22.44
N LYS A 18 13.22 -4.82 -23.49
CA LYS A 18 13.17 -4.31 -24.87
C LYS A 18 11.79 -3.77 -25.23
N GLY A 19 11.73 -2.51 -25.65
CA GLY A 19 10.50 -1.85 -26.10
C GLY A 19 9.66 -1.24 -24.99
N VAL A 20 10.08 -1.32 -23.73
CA VAL A 20 9.46 -0.57 -22.62
C VAL A 20 9.93 0.89 -22.67
N THR A 21 8.98 1.83 -22.62
CA THR A 21 9.25 3.27 -22.66
C THR A 21 9.20 3.89 -21.28
N ASP A 22 8.26 3.45 -20.44
CA ASP A 22 8.15 3.93 -19.07
C ASP A 22 7.62 2.88 -18.09
N VAL A 23 8.00 3.01 -16.82
CA VAL A 23 7.60 2.08 -15.75
C VAL A 23 7.33 2.86 -14.48
N ALA A 24 6.16 2.63 -13.88
CA ALA A 24 5.80 3.12 -12.56
C ALA A 24 5.43 1.93 -11.66
N VAL A 25 6.09 1.79 -10.51
CA VAL A 25 5.80 0.71 -9.56
C VAL A 25 5.19 1.28 -8.29
N ASN A 26 3.99 0.85 -7.96
CA ASN A 26 3.29 1.23 -6.75
C ASN A 26 3.53 0.17 -5.66
N LEU A 27 4.29 0.56 -4.63
CA LEU A 27 4.61 -0.31 -3.49
C LEU A 27 3.38 -0.73 -2.69
N VAL A 28 2.42 0.19 -2.55
CA VAL A 28 1.22 -0.01 -1.73
C VAL A 28 0.34 -1.05 -2.40
N THR A 29 0.05 -0.90 -3.68
CA THR A 29 -0.80 -1.87 -4.41
C THR A 29 -0.02 -3.09 -4.90
N ALA A 30 1.31 -3.11 -4.75
CA ALA A 30 2.21 -4.12 -5.33
C ALA A 30 2.04 -4.29 -6.85
N LYS A 31 1.59 -3.24 -7.55
CA LYS A 31 1.38 -3.22 -9.00
C LYS A 31 2.53 -2.51 -9.71
N ALA A 32 2.86 -2.96 -10.90
CA ALA A 32 3.76 -2.29 -11.83
C ALA A 32 3.00 -1.93 -13.11
N THR A 33 2.97 -0.65 -13.45
CA THR A 33 2.43 -0.14 -14.70
C THR A 33 3.58 0.02 -15.69
N VAL A 34 3.49 -0.65 -16.83
CA VAL A 34 4.54 -0.66 -17.86
C VAL A 34 3.96 -0.10 -19.14
N THR A 35 4.55 0.98 -19.65
CA THR A 35 4.25 1.54 -20.96
C THR A 35 5.26 0.99 -21.95
N HIS A 36 4.79 0.44 -23.08
CA HIS A 36 5.65 -0.18 -24.07
C HIS A 36 5.21 0.17 -25.50
N ASN A 37 6.14 0.01 -26.43
CA ASN A 37 5.90 0.16 -27.87
C ASN A 37 5.11 -1.03 -28.43
N ALA A 38 4.60 -0.89 -29.65
CA ALA A 38 3.89 -1.97 -30.36
C ALA A 38 4.75 -3.24 -30.52
N VAL A 39 6.08 -3.09 -30.61
CA VAL A 39 7.04 -4.19 -30.60
C VAL A 39 7.86 -4.13 -29.31
N TRP A 40 7.62 -5.09 -28.42
CA TRP A 40 8.29 -5.16 -27.12
C TRP A 40 8.51 -6.62 -26.70
N GLY A 41 9.30 -6.84 -25.64
CA GLY A 41 9.75 -8.16 -25.20
C GLY A 41 8.65 -9.12 -24.73
N GLY A 42 7.42 -8.65 -24.58
CA GLY A 42 6.26 -9.44 -24.16
C GLY A 42 6.22 -9.73 -22.66
N GLU A 43 5.09 -10.25 -22.20
CA GLU A 43 4.83 -10.53 -20.77
C GLU A 43 5.79 -11.56 -20.18
N ALA A 44 6.23 -12.53 -20.98
CA ALA A 44 7.20 -13.53 -20.56
C ALA A 44 8.54 -12.90 -20.14
N ALA A 45 9.00 -11.86 -20.87
CA ALA A 45 10.20 -11.13 -20.51
C ALA A 45 10.03 -10.33 -19.22
N LEU A 46 8.89 -9.66 -19.02
CA LEU A 46 8.60 -8.97 -17.75
C LEU A 46 8.58 -9.94 -16.57
N ARG A 47 7.89 -11.08 -16.73
CA ARG A 47 7.84 -12.12 -15.70
C ARG A 47 9.24 -12.56 -15.31
N GLN A 48 10.08 -12.86 -16.31
CA GLN A 48 11.45 -13.28 -16.06
C GLN A 48 12.23 -12.19 -15.32
N THR A 49 12.14 -10.93 -15.76
CA THR A 49 12.80 -9.80 -15.09
C THR A 49 12.35 -9.62 -13.64
N VAL A 50 11.04 -9.73 -13.35
CA VAL A 50 10.52 -9.64 -11.97
C VAL A 50 11.06 -10.78 -11.09
N VAL A 51 11.09 -12.00 -11.63
CA VAL A 51 11.60 -13.20 -10.93
C VAL A 51 13.11 -13.11 -10.72
N ASP A 52 13.87 -12.61 -11.69
CA ASP A 52 15.32 -12.42 -11.60
C ASP A 52 15.70 -11.36 -10.56
N GLN A 53 14.86 -10.34 -10.39
CA GLN A 53 14.97 -9.37 -9.28
C GLN A 53 14.53 -9.96 -7.94
N GLY A 54 14.00 -11.19 -7.93
CA GLY A 54 13.66 -11.97 -6.75
C GLY A 54 12.28 -11.66 -6.19
N TYR A 55 11.32 -11.29 -7.02
CA TYR A 55 9.92 -11.06 -6.66
C TYR A 55 8.99 -12.04 -7.36
N ASP A 56 7.83 -12.28 -6.75
CA ASP A 56 6.79 -13.13 -7.34
C ASP A 56 5.97 -12.31 -8.37
N TYR A 57 5.82 -12.84 -9.57
CA TYR A 57 4.95 -12.28 -10.60
C TYR A 57 3.54 -12.87 -10.49
N LEU A 58 2.55 -12.02 -10.21
CA LEU A 58 1.17 -12.44 -9.93
C LEU A 58 0.26 -12.44 -11.17
N GLY A 59 0.78 -12.12 -12.37
CA GLY A 59 0.01 -12.01 -13.61
C GLY A 59 -0.36 -10.57 -13.97
N VAL A 60 -0.87 -10.39 -15.19
CA VAL A 60 -1.50 -9.13 -15.63
C VAL A 60 -2.91 -9.06 -15.04
N GLN A 61 -3.32 -7.87 -14.63
CA GLN A 61 -4.61 -7.68 -13.96
C GLN A 61 -5.76 -7.79 -14.98
N ASP A 62 -6.40 -8.95 -15.04
CA ASP A 62 -7.70 -9.11 -15.69
C ASP A 62 -8.83 -8.70 -14.74
N ALA A 63 -9.82 -7.99 -15.28
CA ALA A 63 -10.89 -7.32 -14.52
C ALA A 63 -11.84 -8.26 -13.75
N SER A 64 -11.65 -9.59 -13.80
CA SER A 64 -12.63 -10.60 -13.39
C SER A 64 -12.22 -11.51 -12.22
N THR A 65 -11.05 -11.33 -11.59
CA THR A 65 -10.60 -12.25 -10.53
C THR A 65 -10.52 -11.59 -9.15
N GLU A 66 -11.01 -12.30 -8.12
CA GLU A 66 -10.86 -11.92 -6.70
C GLU A 66 -9.47 -11.38 -6.41
N ASP A 67 -9.41 -10.24 -5.72
CA ASP A 67 -8.22 -9.41 -5.51
C ASP A 67 -6.97 -10.25 -5.13
N PRO A 68 -6.09 -10.61 -6.10
CA PRO A 68 -4.95 -11.50 -5.86
C PRO A 68 -3.97 -10.88 -4.84
N ILE A 69 -4.04 -9.55 -4.69
CA ILE A 69 -3.27 -8.77 -3.73
C ILE A 69 -3.70 -9.06 -2.29
N ARG A 70 -5.01 -9.22 -2.03
CA ARG A 70 -5.53 -9.58 -0.70
C ARG A 70 -5.12 -10.99 -0.30
N ALA A 71 -5.31 -11.96 -1.19
CA ALA A 71 -4.92 -13.34 -0.94
C ALA A 71 -3.41 -13.46 -0.66
N ALA A 72 -2.59 -12.71 -1.40
CA ALA A 72 -1.15 -12.62 -1.19
C ALA A 72 -0.79 -11.98 0.17
N ARG A 73 -1.40 -10.86 0.53
CA ARG A 73 -1.17 -10.16 1.81
C ARG A 73 -1.59 -10.99 3.01
N ASP A 74 -2.74 -11.66 2.95
CA ASP A 74 -3.21 -12.53 4.03
C ASP A 74 -2.32 -13.77 4.17
N LYS A 75 -1.79 -14.29 3.05
CA LYS A 75 -0.78 -15.35 3.08
C LYS A 75 0.51 -14.87 3.73
N GLU A 76 0.98 -13.66 3.40
CA GLU A 76 2.18 -13.06 3.98
C GLU A 76 2.03 -12.82 5.48
N TYR A 77 0.90 -12.23 5.92
CA TYR A 77 0.61 -12.02 7.34
C TYR A 77 0.54 -13.33 8.12
N ARG A 78 -0.11 -14.36 7.55
CA ARG A 78 -0.17 -15.70 8.17
C ARG A 78 1.20 -16.34 8.29
N ASP A 79 2.07 -16.19 7.30
CA ASP A 79 3.45 -16.70 7.36
C ASP A 79 4.27 -15.96 8.43
N LEU A 80 4.19 -14.63 8.49
CA LEU A 80 4.82 -13.81 9.53
C LEU A 80 4.34 -14.18 10.94
N LYS A 81 3.03 -14.38 11.10
CA LYS A 81 2.43 -14.79 12.38
C LYS A 81 2.92 -16.17 12.81
N LYS A 82 2.98 -17.15 11.90
CA LYS A 82 3.52 -18.49 12.19
C LYS A 82 4.98 -18.39 12.64
N ARG A 83 5.82 -17.70 11.87
CA ARG A 83 7.24 -17.50 12.19
C ARG A 83 7.46 -16.78 13.53
N PHE A 84 6.66 -15.75 13.83
CA PHE A 84 6.71 -15.06 15.11
C PHE A 84 6.34 -15.99 16.26
N ILE A 85 5.22 -16.72 16.16
CA ILE A 85 4.77 -17.63 17.22
C ILE A 85 5.83 -18.71 17.47
N THR A 86 6.34 -19.33 16.41
CA THR A 86 7.41 -20.33 16.55
C THR A 86 8.69 -19.72 17.13
N GLY A 87 9.11 -18.55 16.66
CA GLY A 87 10.27 -17.83 17.19
C GLY A 87 10.13 -17.48 18.67
N ALA A 88 8.96 -17.00 19.10
CA ALA A 88 8.66 -16.67 20.48
C ALA A 88 8.64 -17.91 21.37
N VAL A 89 7.97 -18.98 20.95
CA VAL A 89 7.91 -20.25 21.68
C VAL A 89 9.30 -20.86 21.85
N LEU A 90 10.16 -20.79 20.84
CA LEU A 90 11.53 -21.29 20.92
C LEU A 90 12.48 -20.36 21.69
N SER A 91 12.28 -19.04 21.62
CA SER A 91 13.13 -18.06 22.32
C SER A 91 12.96 -18.11 23.83
N VAL A 92 11.78 -18.48 24.34
CA VAL A 92 11.55 -18.64 25.79
C VAL A 92 12.48 -19.68 26.43
N PRO A 93 12.53 -20.96 26.00
CA PRO A 93 13.45 -21.94 26.56
C PRO A 93 14.91 -21.61 26.28
N ILE A 94 15.24 -20.96 25.16
CA ILE A 94 16.62 -20.49 24.89
C ILE A 94 17.03 -19.46 25.95
N PHE A 95 16.18 -18.48 26.24
CA PHE A 95 16.43 -17.46 27.27
C PHE A 95 16.59 -18.08 28.66
N LEU A 96 15.71 -19.02 29.02
CA LEU A 96 15.81 -19.76 30.28
C LEU A 96 17.12 -20.57 30.39
N GLY A 97 17.56 -21.18 29.28
CA GLY A 97 18.81 -21.93 29.20
C GLY A 97 20.05 -21.05 29.31
N SER A 98 20.08 -19.89 28.64
CA SER A 98 21.17 -18.91 28.78
C SER A 98 21.27 -18.34 30.20
N MET A 99 20.14 -18.22 30.90
CA MET A 99 20.06 -17.70 32.28
C MET A 99 19.93 -18.81 33.33
N GLN A 100 20.53 -19.99 33.10
CA GLN A 100 20.44 -21.15 34.01
C GLN A 100 20.69 -20.81 35.49
N HIS A 101 21.63 -19.93 35.78
CA HIS A 101 22.00 -19.50 37.13
C HIS A 101 20.94 -18.66 37.86
N TRP A 102 19.96 -18.10 37.15
CA TRP A 102 18.84 -17.35 37.75
C TRP A 102 17.67 -18.25 38.13
N PHE A 103 17.65 -19.49 37.62
CA PHE A 103 16.53 -20.40 37.78
C PHE A 103 16.95 -21.66 38.56
N PRO A 104 16.54 -21.79 39.85
CA PRO A 104 16.96 -22.90 40.72
C PRO A 104 16.63 -24.29 40.14
N PHE A 105 15.53 -24.42 39.40
CA PHE A 105 15.11 -25.68 38.79
C PHE A 105 15.99 -26.13 37.60
N LEU A 106 16.73 -25.21 36.97
CA LEU A 106 17.66 -25.52 35.87
C LEU A 106 19.08 -25.78 36.37
N MET A 107 19.43 -25.42 37.61
CA MET A 107 20.79 -25.61 38.16
C MET A 107 21.21 -27.09 38.23
N GLY A 108 20.27 -28.02 38.37
CA GLY A 108 20.55 -29.46 38.40
C GLY A 108 20.90 -30.09 37.05
N ILE A 109 20.73 -29.36 35.94
CA ILE A 109 20.98 -29.87 34.59
C ILE A 109 22.45 -29.62 34.20
N PRO A 110 23.18 -30.61 33.67
CA PRO A 110 24.54 -30.42 33.19
C PRO A 110 24.64 -29.27 32.20
N ARG A 111 25.57 -28.33 32.41
CA ARG A 111 25.76 -27.15 31.55
C ARG A 111 25.92 -27.53 30.07
N GLN A 112 26.63 -28.62 29.78
CA GLN A 112 26.80 -29.11 28.40
C GLN A 112 25.48 -29.51 27.74
N LEU A 113 24.56 -30.11 28.50
CA LEU A 113 23.24 -30.48 27.99
C LEU A 113 22.40 -29.23 27.68
N VAL A 114 22.45 -28.21 28.54
CA VAL A 114 21.79 -26.92 28.30
C VAL A 114 22.35 -26.23 27.05
N LEU A 115 23.67 -26.25 26.85
CA LEU A 115 24.31 -25.71 25.65
C LEU A 115 23.87 -26.45 24.37
N MET A 116 23.78 -27.77 24.41
CA MET A 116 23.26 -28.57 23.27
C MET A 116 21.79 -28.26 22.98
N ILE A 117 20.95 -28.17 24.02
CA ILE A 117 19.52 -27.85 23.87
C ILE A 117 19.35 -26.45 23.29
N THR A 118 20.04 -25.44 23.83
CA THR A 118 19.98 -24.06 23.32
C THR A 118 20.50 -23.96 21.89
N PHE A 119 21.59 -24.65 21.54
CA PHE A 119 22.03 -24.77 20.14
C PHE A 119 20.92 -25.29 19.22
N VAL A 120 20.37 -26.46 19.53
CA VAL A 120 19.33 -27.12 18.71
C VAL A 120 18.08 -26.25 18.56
N LEU A 121 17.69 -25.53 19.61
CA LEU A 121 16.54 -24.62 19.58
C LEU A 121 16.84 -23.32 18.81
N THR A 122 18.05 -22.78 18.90
CA THR A 122 18.41 -21.53 18.21
C THR A 122 18.60 -21.73 16.71
N THR A 123 19.06 -22.90 16.24
CA THR A 123 19.22 -23.20 14.81
C THR A 123 17.95 -22.92 13.98
N PRO A 124 16.75 -23.46 14.30
CA PRO A 124 15.52 -23.16 13.55
C PRO A 124 15.07 -21.70 13.71
N VAL A 125 15.35 -21.04 14.83
CA VAL A 125 15.04 -19.61 14.98
C VAL A 125 15.89 -18.79 14.00
N VAL A 126 17.20 -19.01 13.96
CA VAL A 126 18.09 -18.26 13.07
C VAL A 126 17.81 -18.59 11.61
N PHE A 127 17.84 -19.88 11.23
CA PHE A 127 17.80 -20.24 9.81
C PHE A 127 16.40 -20.36 9.21
N TRP A 128 15.38 -20.73 9.98
CA TRP A 128 14.01 -20.87 9.44
C TRP A 128 13.16 -19.62 9.71
N VAL A 129 13.05 -19.18 10.97
CA VAL A 129 12.32 -17.94 11.31
C VAL A 129 13.02 -16.74 10.66
N GLY A 130 14.35 -16.67 10.76
CA GLY A 130 15.18 -15.61 10.20
C GLY A 130 15.52 -15.73 8.71
N SER A 131 15.07 -16.78 8.00
CA SER A 131 15.49 -17.06 6.60
C SER A 131 15.33 -15.87 5.65
N ARG A 132 14.28 -15.06 5.89
CA ARG A 132 13.94 -13.87 5.12
C ARG A 132 15.03 -12.81 5.18
N PHE A 133 15.63 -12.62 6.36
CA PHE A 133 16.70 -11.63 6.56
C PHE A 133 17.97 -12.06 5.84
N PHE A 134 18.29 -13.35 5.84
CA PHE A 134 19.43 -13.88 5.09
C PHE A 134 19.26 -13.73 3.58
N ILE A 135 18.09 -14.08 3.05
CA ILE A 135 17.78 -13.90 1.63
C ILE A 135 17.82 -12.41 1.26
N GLY A 136 17.22 -11.55 2.10
CA GLY A 136 17.24 -10.09 1.91
C GLY A 136 18.65 -9.51 1.92
N ALA A 137 19.47 -9.90 2.91
CA ALA A 137 20.86 -9.48 3.02
C ALA A 137 21.72 -9.95 1.84
N PHE A 138 21.53 -11.19 1.37
CA PHE A 138 22.24 -11.70 0.20
C PHE A 138 21.85 -10.95 -1.07
N LYS A 139 20.55 -10.67 -1.26
CA LYS A 139 20.06 -9.83 -2.36
C LYS A 139 20.66 -8.43 -2.29
N ALA A 140 20.67 -7.80 -1.12
CA ALA A 140 21.26 -6.47 -0.89
C ALA A 140 22.77 -6.45 -1.17
N ALA A 141 23.50 -7.48 -0.74
CA ALA A 141 24.94 -7.62 -0.96
C ALA A 141 25.28 -7.81 -2.45
N LYS A 142 24.57 -8.69 -3.16
CA LYS A 142 24.68 -8.84 -4.63
C LYS A 142 24.47 -7.51 -5.36
N GLN A 143 23.68 -6.65 -4.74
CA GLN A 143 23.26 -5.36 -5.23
C GLN A 143 24.13 -4.18 -4.75
N LYS A 144 25.24 -4.44 -4.03
CA LYS A 144 26.16 -3.44 -3.45
C LYS A 144 25.47 -2.38 -2.57
N THR A 145 24.39 -2.77 -1.91
CA THR A 145 23.62 -1.90 -0.99
C THR A 145 23.49 -2.58 0.36
N THR A 146 23.26 -1.81 1.42
CA THR A 146 22.98 -2.34 2.76
C THR A 146 21.61 -1.87 3.20
N ASP A 147 20.90 -2.75 3.91
CA ASP A 147 19.58 -2.46 4.46
C ASP A 147 19.43 -3.07 5.86
N MET A 148 18.23 -2.94 6.43
CA MET A 148 17.91 -3.53 7.73
C MET A 148 18.11 -5.05 7.73
N ASN A 149 17.88 -5.76 6.63
CA ASN A 149 18.11 -7.20 6.56
C ASN A 149 19.59 -7.53 6.71
N THR A 150 20.48 -6.71 6.15
CA THR A 150 21.94 -6.87 6.31
C THR A 150 22.36 -6.78 7.77
N LEU A 151 21.88 -5.79 8.52
CA LEU A 151 22.20 -5.61 9.94
C LEU A 151 21.78 -6.84 10.77
N VAL A 152 20.55 -7.30 10.57
CA VAL A 152 19.98 -8.44 11.31
C VAL A 152 20.67 -9.74 10.97
N ALA A 153 20.91 -9.99 9.68
CA ALA A 153 21.58 -11.20 9.22
C ALA A 153 23.01 -11.28 9.77
N VAL A 154 23.77 -10.19 9.71
CA VAL A 154 25.16 -10.15 10.23
C VAL A 154 25.17 -10.31 11.75
N GLY A 155 24.32 -9.56 12.48
CA GLY A 155 24.28 -9.62 13.94
C GLY A 155 23.85 -11.00 14.47
N ALA A 156 22.75 -11.56 13.94
CA ALA A 156 22.25 -12.87 14.36
C ALA A 156 23.21 -14.00 13.99
N LEU A 157 23.83 -13.93 12.80
CA LEU A 157 24.79 -14.95 12.36
C LEU A 157 26.10 -14.90 13.15
N ALA A 158 26.62 -13.69 13.43
CA ALA A 158 27.81 -13.52 14.25
C ALA A 158 27.61 -14.09 15.65
N ALA A 159 26.49 -13.74 16.31
CA ALA A 159 26.13 -14.27 17.62
C ALA A 159 25.95 -15.80 17.60
N TYR A 160 25.28 -16.34 16.56
CA TYR A 160 25.08 -17.78 16.40
C TYR A 160 26.40 -18.53 16.18
N LEU A 161 27.20 -18.14 15.19
CA LEU A 161 28.47 -18.81 14.87
C LEU A 161 29.46 -18.76 16.04
N TYR A 162 29.56 -17.63 16.72
CA TYR A 162 30.37 -17.51 17.93
C TYR A 162 29.90 -18.50 19.01
N SER A 163 28.58 -18.60 19.23
CA SER A 163 28.01 -19.52 20.22
C SER A 163 28.24 -21.00 19.86
N VAL A 164 28.17 -21.34 18.57
CA VAL A 164 28.51 -22.68 18.06
C VAL A 164 29.97 -23.01 18.33
N LEU A 165 30.89 -22.10 18.01
CA LEU A 165 32.31 -22.29 18.28
C LEU A 165 32.58 -22.43 19.79
N ALA A 166 31.97 -21.61 20.62
CA ALA A 166 32.12 -21.69 22.08
C ALA A 166 31.56 -23.00 22.66
N THR A 167 30.55 -23.59 22.01
CA THR A 167 29.88 -24.81 22.46
C THR A 167 30.61 -26.09 22.04
N PHE A 168 31.13 -26.16 20.81
CA PHE A 168 31.79 -27.37 20.27
C PHE A 168 33.31 -27.31 20.35
N LEU A 169 33.91 -26.13 20.38
CA LEU A 169 35.35 -25.91 20.46
C LEU A 169 35.72 -25.01 21.65
N PRO A 170 35.31 -25.35 22.89
CA PRO A 170 35.60 -24.51 24.06
C PRO A 170 37.12 -24.39 24.31
N GLN A 171 37.89 -25.41 23.91
CA GLN A 171 39.35 -25.44 24.05
C GLN A 171 40.06 -24.30 23.31
N PHE A 172 39.50 -23.85 22.18
CA PHE A 172 40.03 -22.72 21.42
C PHE A 172 39.98 -21.43 22.23
N PHE A 173 38.92 -21.24 23.02
CA PHE A 173 38.75 -20.06 23.87
C PHE A 173 39.56 -20.17 25.16
N THR A 174 39.58 -21.33 25.80
CA THR A 174 40.36 -21.53 27.03
C THR A 174 41.86 -21.46 26.78
N ALA A 175 42.35 -21.91 25.62
CA ALA A 175 43.74 -21.77 25.21
C ALA A 175 44.15 -20.29 25.01
N ALA A 176 43.19 -19.44 24.66
CA ALA A 176 43.36 -18.00 24.57
C ALA A 176 43.12 -17.28 25.92
N GLY A 177 42.93 -18.01 27.02
CA GLY A 177 42.66 -17.43 28.35
C GLY A 177 41.24 -16.87 28.53
N LEU A 178 40.30 -17.21 27.63
CA LEU A 178 38.93 -16.69 27.64
C LEU A 178 37.96 -17.71 28.22
N ALA A 179 37.01 -17.23 29.05
CA ALA A 179 35.86 -18.02 29.45
C ALA A 179 34.83 -18.09 28.29
N PRO A 180 34.50 -19.29 27.77
CA PRO A 180 33.52 -19.42 26.70
C PRO A 180 32.11 -19.10 27.23
N HIS A 181 31.59 -17.96 26.81
CA HIS A 181 30.19 -17.59 26.94
C HIS A 181 29.45 -17.85 25.63
N VAL A 182 28.15 -18.12 25.69
CA VAL A 182 27.29 -18.29 24.51
C VAL A 182 26.27 -17.17 24.45
N TYR A 183 25.81 -16.84 23.25
CA TYR A 183 24.87 -15.77 22.94
C TYR A 183 23.71 -16.27 22.06
N TYR A 184 23.28 -17.51 22.31
CA TYR A 184 22.16 -18.14 21.62
C TYR A 184 20.84 -17.39 21.83
N ASP A 185 20.65 -16.82 23.02
CA ASP A 185 19.55 -15.94 23.39
C ASP A 185 19.56 -14.63 22.61
N GLY A 186 20.74 -14.00 22.49
CA GLY A 186 20.90 -12.79 21.67
C GLY A 186 20.46 -13.03 20.22
N ALA A 187 20.99 -14.07 19.59
CA ALA A 187 20.64 -14.42 18.21
C ALA A 187 19.13 -14.71 18.04
N ALA A 188 18.54 -15.48 18.96
CA ALA A 188 17.13 -15.87 18.89
C ALA A 188 16.16 -14.69 19.15
N LEU A 189 16.44 -13.87 20.16
CA LEU A 189 15.61 -12.72 20.52
C LEU A 189 15.64 -11.64 19.45
N ILE A 190 16.81 -11.33 18.89
CA ILE A 190 16.95 -10.37 17.79
C ILE A 190 16.05 -10.78 16.62
N VAL A 191 16.17 -12.02 16.16
CA VAL A 191 15.37 -12.52 15.03
C VAL A 191 13.87 -12.47 15.35
N THR A 192 13.48 -12.93 16.54
CA THR A 192 12.07 -13.01 16.94
C THR A 192 11.41 -11.64 17.08
N LEU A 193 12.07 -10.68 17.73
CA LEU A 193 11.55 -9.33 17.93
C LEU A 193 11.44 -8.56 16.61
N ILE A 194 12.34 -8.80 15.66
CA ILE A 194 12.28 -8.15 14.36
C ILE A 194 11.17 -8.76 13.49
N VAL A 195 10.94 -10.08 13.56
CA VAL A 195 9.77 -10.70 12.93
C VAL A 195 8.46 -10.19 13.55
N LEU A 196 8.43 -9.95 14.87
CA LEU A 196 7.28 -9.28 15.52
C LEU A 196 7.04 -7.88 14.92
N GLY A 197 8.09 -7.06 14.79
CA GLY A 197 7.99 -5.75 14.16
C GLY A 197 7.39 -5.83 12.74
N ARG A 198 7.89 -6.77 11.93
CA ARG A 198 7.37 -7.04 10.56
C ARG A 198 5.92 -7.55 10.55
N MET A 199 5.53 -8.36 11.54
CA MET A 199 4.15 -8.83 11.67
C MET A 199 3.20 -7.67 12.01
N LEU A 200 3.61 -6.79 12.92
CA LEU A 200 2.82 -5.61 13.30
C LEU A 200 2.70 -4.64 12.12
N GLU A 201 3.76 -4.46 11.35
CA GLU A 201 3.78 -3.73 10.08
C GLU A 201 2.75 -4.27 9.08
N ALA A 202 2.80 -5.56 8.77
CA ALA A 202 1.87 -6.20 7.86
C ALA A 202 0.40 -6.07 8.33
N LYS A 203 0.17 -6.18 9.65
CA LYS A 203 -1.16 -6.01 10.25
C LYS A 203 -1.69 -4.58 10.09
N ALA A 204 -0.84 -3.57 10.28
CA ALA A 204 -1.22 -2.17 10.16
C ALA A 204 -1.58 -1.81 8.70
N GLN A 205 -0.79 -2.30 7.74
CA GLN A 205 -1.02 -2.08 6.31
C GLN A 205 -2.28 -2.78 5.76
N GLY A 206 -2.70 -3.90 6.35
CA GLY A 206 -3.88 -4.65 5.89
C GLY A 206 -5.23 -3.96 6.15
N LYS A 207 -5.35 -3.16 7.23
CA LYS A 207 -6.62 -2.56 7.65
C LYS A 207 -7.08 -1.36 6.81
N THR A 208 -6.22 -0.86 5.94
CA THR A 208 -6.33 0.50 5.40
C THR A 208 -6.60 0.54 3.91
N SER A 209 -6.47 -0.60 3.22
CA SER A 209 -6.91 -0.78 1.84
C SER A 209 -8.43 -0.96 1.68
N LEU A 210 -9.17 -1.04 2.80
CA LEU A 210 -10.63 -1.15 2.81
C LEU A 210 -11.34 0.11 2.27
N ALA A 211 -10.73 1.30 2.32
CA ALA A 211 -11.35 2.54 1.86
C ALA A 211 -11.42 2.64 0.32
N VAL A 212 -10.36 2.22 -0.38
CA VAL A 212 -10.32 2.15 -1.85
C VAL A 212 -11.27 1.07 -2.37
N GLU A 213 -11.41 -0.01 -1.61
CA GLU A 213 -12.28 -1.11 -1.95
C GLU A 213 -13.78 -0.78 -1.87
N ARG A 214 -14.16 0.13 -0.96
CA ARG A 214 -15.54 0.67 -0.93
C ARG A 214 -15.90 1.39 -2.23
N LEU A 215 -14.92 1.98 -2.92
CA LEU A 215 -15.12 2.58 -4.24
C LEU A 215 -15.23 1.51 -5.34
N MET A 216 -14.44 0.44 -5.28
CA MET A 216 -14.56 -0.70 -6.22
C MET A 216 -15.88 -1.45 -6.09
N GLY A 217 -16.44 -1.54 -4.87
CA GLY A 217 -17.75 -2.12 -4.60
C GLY A 217 -18.93 -1.35 -5.22
N LEU A 218 -18.69 -0.17 -5.80
CA LEU A 218 -19.72 0.61 -6.47
C LEU A 218 -20.00 0.15 -7.90
N LYS A 219 -19.09 -0.62 -8.52
CA LYS A 219 -19.26 -1.10 -9.91
C LYS A 219 -20.40 -2.14 -9.99
N PRO A 220 -21.39 -1.96 -10.88
CA PRO A 220 -22.41 -2.97 -11.12
C PRO A 220 -21.78 -4.26 -11.67
N LYS A 221 -22.17 -5.42 -11.16
CA LYS A 221 -21.68 -6.72 -11.63
C LYS A 221 -22.44 -7.26 -12.84
N THR A 222 -23.66 -6.78 -13.04
CA THR A 222 -24.58 -7.24 -14.08
C THR A 222 -25.16 -6.05 -14.84
N ALA A 223 -25.54 -6.28 -16.08
CA ALA A 223 -26.26 -5.33 -16.93
C ALA A 223 -27.46 -6.04 -17.57
N ARG A 224 -28.59 -5.34 -17.65
CA ARG A 224 -29.80 -5.83 -18.32
C ARG A 224 -29.80 -5.40 -19.78
N VAL A 225 -29.53 -6.34 -20.67
CA VAL A 225 -29.42 -6.08 -22.11
C VAL A 225 -30.69 -6.55 -22.81
N ILE A 226 -31.12 -5.80 -23.83
CA ILE A 226 -32.22 -6.18 -24.73
C ILE A 226 -31.60 -6.81 -25.98
N ARG A 227 -31.81 -8.12 -26.17
CA ARG A 227 -31.44 -8.87 -27.38
C ARG A 227 -32.68 -9.61 -27.89
N ASP A 228 -32.96 -9.56 -29.18
CA ASP A 228 -34.13 -10.21 -29.80
C ASP A 228 -35.46 -9.88 -29.09
N ASP A 229 -35.66 -8.61 -28.72
CA ASP A 229 -36.81 -8.09 -27.93
C ASP A 229 -37.03 -8.79 -26.58
N ARG A 230 -35.99 -9.40 -26.00
CA ARG A 230 -36.02 -10.00 -24.67
C ARG A 230 -35.00 -9.35 -23.74
N GLU A 231 -35.45 -9.06 -22.53
CA GLU A 231 -34.61 -8.58 -21.44
C GLU A 231 -33.80 -9.76 -20.86
N MET A 232 -32.48 -9.62 -20.81
CA MET A 232 -31.58 -10.63 -20.24
C MET A 232 -30.55 -9.97 -19.33
N ASP A 233 -30.42 -10.45 -18.10
CA ASP A 233 -29.37 -10.02 -17.19
C ASP A 233 -28.08 -10.80 -17.50
N ILE A 234 -27.03 -10.09 -17.93
CA ILE A 234 -25.72 -10.66 -18.24
C ILE A 234 -24.64 -10.04 -17.36
N ALA A 235 -23.51 -10.74 -17.22
CA ALA A 235 -22.33 -10.16 -16.58
C ALA A 235 -21.86 -8.92 -17.36
N ILE A 236 -21.42 -7.87 -16.65
CA ILE A 236 -21.03 -6.60 -17.27
C ILE A 236 -19.86 -6.76 -18.25
N GLU A 237 -19.02 -7.79 -18.06
CA GLU A 237 -17.92 -8.16 -18.94
C GLU A 237 -18.39 -8.74 -20.29
N ALA A 238 -19.60 -9.26 -20.36
CA ALA A 238 -20.18 -9.83 -21.57
C ALA A 238 -20.93 -8.80 -22.44
N VAL A 239 -21.04 -7.56 -21.97
CA VAL A 239 -21.69 -6.44 -22.67
C VAL A 239 -20.81 -5.99 -23.84
N ARG A 240 -21.41 -5.82 -25.01
CA ARG A 240 -20.72 -5.35 -26.22
C ARG A 240 -21.10 -3.91 -26.55
N LYS A 241 -20.19 -3.17 -27.20
CA LYS A 241 -20.49 -1.84 -27.75
C LYS A 241 -21.67 -1.93 -28.71
N GLY A 242 -22.56 -0.95 -28.64
CA GLY A 242 -23.75 -0.87 -29.48
C GLY A 242 -24.97 -1.62 -28.94
N GLU A 243 -24.84 -2.38 -27.85
CA GLU A 243 -25.98 -3.06 -27.23
C GLU A 243 -26.94 -2.09 -26.54
N LEU A 244 -28.22 -2.46 -26.53
CA LEU A 244 -29.27 -1.72 -25.85
C LEU A 244 -29.42 -2.24 -24.42
N ILE A 245 -29.32 -1.34 -23.46
CA ILE A 245 -29.34 -1.65 -22.03
C ILE A 245 -30.52 -0.91 -21.41
N LEU A 246 -31.37 -1.66 -20.70
CA LEU A 246 -32.49 -1.11 -19.94
C LEU A 246 -32.04 -0.81 -18.51
N VAL A 247 -32.32 0.39 -18.03
CA VAL A 247 -32.03 0.80 -16.65
C VAL A 247 -33.33 1.20 -15.97
N ARG A 248 -33.64 0.55 -14.84
CA ARG A 248 -34.85 0.81 -14.04
C ARG A 248 -34.58 1.81 -12.91
N PRO A 249 -35.62 2.43 -12.32
CA PRO A 249 -35.44 3.34 -11.19
C PRO A 249 -34.66 2.67 -10.05
N GLY A 250 -33.67 3.36 -9.48
CA GLY A 250 -32.81 2.85 -8.41
C GLY A 250 -31.66 1.96 -8.87
N GLU A 251 -31.60 1.58 -10.16
CA GLU A 251 -30.47 0.82 -10.70
C GLU A 251 -29.28 1.75 -11.02
N LYS A 252 -28.07 1.22 -10.87
CA LYS A 252 -26.86 1.89 -11.33
C LYS A 252 -26.66 1.66 -12.82
N ILE A 253 -26.22 2.69 -13.52
CA ILE A 253 -25.91 2.59 -14.95
C ILE A 253 -24.62 1.75 -15.12
N PRO A 254 -24.64 0.65 -15.88
CA PRO A 254 -23.51 -0.27 -15.95
C PRO A 254 -22.35 0.28 -16.79
N THR A 255 -22.63 0.92 -17.93
CA THR A 255 -21.63 1.38 -18.91
C THR A 255 -21.97 2.77 -19.41
N ASP A 256 -21.00 3.47 -20.02
CA ASP A 256 -21.29 4.74 -20.66
C ASP A 256 -22.08 4.53 -21.96
N GLY A 257 -22.94 5.47 -22.29
CA GLY A 257 -23.76 5.36 -23.50
C GLY A 257 -24.62 6.57 -23.79
N ILE A 258 -25.51 6.41 -24.77
CA ILE A 258 -26.45 7.45 -25.22
C ILE A 258 -27.87 6.91 -25.09
N VAL A 259 -28.76 7.67 -24.45
CA VAL A 259 -30.18 7.31 -24.28
C VAL A 259 -30.86 7.22 -25.65
N VAL A 260 -31.61 6.15 -25.88
CA VAL A 260 -32.35 5.88 -27.11
C VAL A 260 -33.85 6.03 -26.91
N SER A 261 -34.37 5.64 -25.74
CA SER A 261 -35.79 5.75 -25.43
C SER A 261 -36.04 5.88 -23.92
N GLY A 262 -37.14 6.54 -23.55
CA GLY A 262 -37.47 6.86 -22.16
C GLY A 262 -36.80 8.14 -21.67
N SER A 263 -37.15 8.54 -20.45
CA SER A 263 -36.56 9.68 -19.75
C SER A 263 -36.43 9.38 -18.27
N SER A 264 -35.43 9.98 -17.64
CA SER A 264 -35.21 9.85 -16.20
C SER A 264 -34.36 10.98 -15.64
N THR A 265 -34.30 11.08 -14.31
CA THR A 265 -33.25 11.85 -13.62
C THR A 265 -32.14 10.91 -13.15
N VAL A 266 -30.90 11.32 -13.35
CA VAL A 266 -29.71 10.53 -13.00
C VAL A 266 -28.84 11.33 -12.05
N ASP A 267 -28.48 10.70 -10.93
CA ASP A 267 -27.56 11.26 -9.95
C ASP A 267 -26.12 11.04 -10.43
N GLU A 268 -25.49 12.14 -10.88
CA GLU A 268 -24.11 12.19 -11.34
C GLU A 268 -23.15 12.78 -10.30
N SER A 269 -23.60 13.00 -9.06
CA SER A 269 -22.83 13.67 -7.99
C SER A 269 -21.46 13.05 -7.74
N MET A 270 -21.34 11.74 -7.91
CA MET A 270 -20.08 11.00 -7.76
C MET A 270 -19.04 11.31 -8.85
N LEU A 271 -19.47 11.80 -10.02
CA LEU A 271 -18.59 12.13 -11.15
C LEU A 271 -18.42 13.65 -11.33
N THR A 272 -19.51 14.41 -11.26
CA THR A 272 -19.50 15.86 -11.52
C THR A 272 -19.35 16.69 -10.24
N GLY A 273 -19.69 16.13 -9.08
CA GLY A 273 -19.79 16.87 -7.83
C GLY A 273 -21.07 17.70 -7.69
N GLU A 274 -21.94 17.69 -8.70
CA GLU A 274 -23.20 18.44 -8.67
C GLU A 274 -24.26 17.64 -7.88
N SER A 275 -24.93 18.29 -6.94
CA SER A 275 -25.90 17.64 -6.04
C SER A 275 -27.26 17.36 -6.70
N MET A 276 -27.57 18.11 -7.76
CA MET A 276 -28.84 18.00 -8.47
C MET A 276 -28.80 16.89 -9.53
N PRO A 277 -29.77 15.97 -9.53
CA PRO A 277 -29.87 14.95 -10.57
C PRO A 277 -30.04 15.55 -11.97
N ALA A 278 -29.20 15.13 -12.91
CA ALA A 278 -29.28 15.56 -14.30
C ALA A 278 -30.47 14.87 -15.00
N VAL A 279 -31.27 15.65 -15.73
CA VAL A 279 -32.32 15.09 -16.61
C VAL A 279 -31.66 14.39 -17.79
N LYS A 280 -32.13 13.18 -18.12
CA LYS A 280 -31.64 12.35 -19.21
C LYS A 280 -32.78 11.97 -20.14
N GLU A 281 -32.70 12.45 -21.38
CA GLU A 281 -33.65 12.18 -22.46
C GLU A 281 -32.93 11.60 -23.69
N SER A 282 -33.72 11.16 -24.68
CA SER A 282 -33.21 10.59 -25.93
C SER A 282 -32.15 11.48 -26.58
N GLY A 283 -30.99 10.90 -26.88
CA GLY A 283 -29.83 11.59 -27.45
C GLY A 283 -28.81 12.10 -26.43
N GLN A 284 -29.12 12.09 -25.13
CA GLN A 284 -28.19 12.53 -24.09
C GLN A 284 -27.26 11.41 -23.59
N ASN A 285 -26.09 11.81 -23.09
CA ASN A 285 -25.08 10.89 -22.56
C ASN A 285 -25.41 10.46 -21.14
N VAL A 286 -25.15 9.18 -20.85
CA VAL A 286 -25.17 8.57 -19.52
C VAL A 286 -23.83 7.93 -19.21
N PHE A 287 -23.45 7.91 -17.93
CA PHE A 287 -22.12 7.48 -17.48
C PHE A 287 -22.21 6.27 -16.55
N ALA A 288 -21.17 5.45 -16.55
CA ALA A 288 -21.09 4.27 -15.68
C ALA A 288 -21.05 4.65 -14.19
N ALA A 289 -21.70 3.82 -13.38
CA ALA A 289 -21.84 3.92 -11.92
C ALA A 289 -22.62 5.14 -11.38
N THR A 290 -23.18 5.99 -12.23
CA THR A 290 -24.20 6.96 -11.81
C THR A 290 -25.51 6.24 -11.53
N MET A 291 -26.35 6.84 -10.69
CA MET A 291 -27.56 6.17 -10.20
C MET A 291 -28.80 6.72 -10.89
N ASN A 292 -29.57 5.82 -11.49
CA ASN A 292 -30.86 6.18 -12.03
C ASN A 292 -31.84 6.45 -10.87
N ARG A 293 -32.45 7.64 -10.81
CA ARG A 293 -33.36 8.03 -9.72
C ARG A 293 -34.81 7.73 -10.09
N THR A 294 -35.34 8.36 -11.13
CA THR A 294 -36.79 8.38 -11.41
C THR A 294 -37.14 8.07 -12.86
N GLY A 295 -37.80 6.95 -13.11
CA GLY A 295 -38.16 6.52 -14.47
C GLY A 295 -37.22 5.45 -15.02
N SER A 296 -37.53 4.94 -16.20
CA SER A 296 -36.74 3.92 -16.87
C SER A 296 -36.40 4.39 -18.27
N PHE A 297 -35.18 4.12 -18.70
CA PHE A 297 -34.73 4.43 -20.04
C PHE A 297 -33.89 3.30 -20.61
N THR A 298 -33.89 3.21 -21.93
CA THR A 298 -33.01 2.32 -22.68
C THR A 298 -31.92 3.17 -23.31
N PHE A 299 -30.67 2.76 -23.15
CA PHE A 299 -29.53 3.45 -23.74
C PHE A 299 -28.66 2.49 -24.54
N ARG A 300 -27.93 3.03 -25.51
CA ARG A 300 -26.96 2.30 -26.33
C ARG A 300 -25.57 2.44 -25.73
N ALA A 301 -24.91 1.33 -25.42
CA ALA A 301 -23.56 1.33 -24.87
C ALA A 301 -22.53 1.88 -25.88
N THR A 302 -21.80 2.93 -25.51
CA THR A 302 -20.77 3.55 -26.37
C THR A 302 -19.35 3.22 -25.89
N ARG A 303 -19.12 3.25 -24.57
CA ARG A 303 -17.84 2.90 -23.94
C ARG A 303 -18.06 1.87 -22.86
N ILE A 304 -17.24 0.81 -22.89
CA ILE A 304 -17.37 -0.36 -22.01
C ILE A 304 -16.03 -0.66 -21.33
N GLY A 305 -16.10 -1.27 -20.14
CA GLY A 305 -14.91 -1.68 -19.39
C GLY A 305 -13.92 -0.53 -19.13
N ALA A 306 -12.68 -0.71 -19.58
CA ALA A 306 -11.58 0.24 -19.39
C ALA A 306 -11.76 1.59 -20.13
N GLU A 307 -12.69 1.66 -21.09
CA GLU A 307 -12.96 2.89 -21.83
C GLU A 307 -13.97 3.82 -21.15
N THR A 308 -14.63 3.35 -20.08
CA THR A 308 -15.61 4.17 -19.36
C THR A 308 -14.95 5.37 -18.68
N VAL A 309 -15.68 6.47 -18.53
CA VAL A 309 -15.20 7.67 -17.83
C VAL A 309 -14.76 7.32 -16.40
N LEU A 310 -15.52 6.49 -15.69
CA LEU A 310 -15.12 6.03 -14.36
C LEU A 310 -13.82 5.23 -14.38
N ALA A 311 -13.64 4.31 -15.33
CA ALA A 311 -12.39 3.55 -15.43
C ALA A 311 -11.20 4.46 -15.74
N GLN A 312 -11.38 5.51 -16.54
CA GLN A 312 -10.36 6.52 -16.77
C GLN A 312 -10.03 7.33 -15.51
N ILE A 313 -11.05 7.75 -14.75
CA ILE A 313 -10.85 8.44 -13.47
C ILE A 313 -10.11 7.53 -12.48
N ILE A 314 -10.52 6.26 -12.35
CA ILE A 314 -9.84 5.26 -11.50
C ILE A 314 -8.38 5.12 -11.94
N ARG A 315 -8.12 4.98 -13.24
CA ARG A 315 -6.76 4.88 -13.78
C ARG A 315 -5.92 6.11 -13.46
N LEU A 316 -6.46 7.32 -13.67
CA LEU A 316 -5.78 8.58 -13.34
C LEU A 316 -5.48 8.69 -11.84
N VAL A 317 -6.39 8.22 -10.98
CA VAL A 317 -6.20 8.18 -9.52
C VAL A 317 -5.15 7.14 -9.14
N GLU A 318 -5.17 5.95 -9.73
CA GLU A 318 -4.16 4.90 -9.52
C GLU A 318 -2.77 5.36 -9.98
N GLU A 319 -2.67 6.05 -11.13
CA GLU A 319 -1.45 6.67 -11.65
C GLU A 319 -0.92 7.75 -10.70
N ALA A 320 -1.81 8.62 -10.18
CA ALA A 320 -1.45 9.65 -9.19
C ALA A 320 -1.03 9.06 -7.84
N GLN A 321 -1.63 7.95 -7.40
CA GLN A 321 -1.25 7.25 -6.15
C GLN A 321 0.12 6.56 -6.23
N GLY A 322 0.72 6.46 -7.42
CA GLY A 322 2.09 5.97 -7.62
C GLY A 322 3.18 6.99 -7.27
N SER A 323 2.84 8.26 -7.00
CA SER A 323 3.84 9.29 -6.71
C SER A 323 4.39 9.16 -5.27
N LYS A 324 5.73 9.13 -5.15
CA LYS A 324 6.43 8.96 -3.87
C LYS A 324 6.32 10.24 -3.03
N ALA A 325 5.70 10.13 -1.84
CA ALA A 325 5.64 11.22 -0.87
C ALA A 325 7.06 11.71 -0.47
N PRO A 326 7.27 13.04 -0.34
CA PRO A 326 8.57 13.63 -0.04
C PRO A 326 9.24 13.08 1.24
N ILE A 327 8.49 12.83 2.32
CA ILE A 327 9.08 12.37 3.59
C ILE A 327 9.50 10.89 3.57
N GLN A 328 8.90 10.06 2.71
CA GLN A 328 9.37 8.69 2.50
C GLN A 328 10.79 8.69 1.89
N ARG A 329 11.07 9.63 0.98
CA ARG A 329 12.43 9.83 0.42
C ARG A 329 13.42 10.31 1.49
N LEU A 330 12.96 11.05 2.49
CA LEU A 330 13.77 11.49 3.61
C LEU A 330 14.18 10.31 4.50
N ALA A 331 13.23 9.44 4.87
CA ALA A 331 13.52 8.24 5.65
C ALA A 331 14.51 7.32 4.92
N ASP A 332 14.36 7.13 3.62
CA ASP A 332 15.30 6.35 2.79
C ASP A 332 16.69 6.99 2.73
N ARG A 333 16.77 8.32 2.59
CA ARG A 333 18.04 9.05 2.60
C ARG A 333 18.73 8.92 3.96
N VAL A 334 17.98 9.04 5.05
CA VAL A 334 18.50 8.83 6.42
C VAL A 334 19.04 7.42 6.55
N ALA A 335 18.28 6.38 6.16
CA ALA A 335 18.75 4.99 6.23
C ALA A 335 20.02 4.74 5.40
N SER A 336 20.12 5.33 4.20
CA SER A 336 21.27 5.16 3.30
C SER A 336 22.58 5.73 3.85
N VAL A 337 22.52 6.72 4.73
CA VAL A 337 23.68 7.31 5.42
C VAL A 337 23.89 6.65 6.78
N PHE A 338 22.80 6.40 7.50
CA PHE A 338 22.81 5.86 8.85
C PHE A 338 23.42 4.45 8.90
N VAL A 339 23.05 3.56 7.98
CA VAL A 339 23.56 2.18 7.99
C VAL A 339 25.09 2.11 7.80
N PRO A 340 25.71 2.76 6.80
CA PRO A 340 27.17 2.80 6.69
C PRO A 340 27.87 3.43 7.90
N VAL A 341 27.31 4.49 8.47
CA VAL A 341 27.87 5.16 9.67
C VAL A 341 27.84 4.22 10.87
N VAL A 342 26.73 3.51 11.10
CA VAL A 342 26.61 2.51 12.17
C VAL A 342 27.61 1.38 11.98
N PHE A 343 27.83 0.90 10.76
CA PHE A 343 28.86 -0.10 10.48
C PHE A 343 30.26 0.43 10.79
N ALA A 344 30.57 1.66 10.40
CA ALA A 344 31.86 2.28 10.72
C ALA A 344 32.06 2.40 12.24
N ILE A 345 31.04 2.84 12.99
CA ILE A 345 31.08 2.92 14.46
C ILE A 345 31.19 1.54 15.10
N ALA A 346 30.47 0.54 14.59
CA ALA A 346 30.57 -0.83 15.10
C ALA A 346 31.98 -1.39 14.90
N ILE A 347 32.56 -1.24 13.71
CA ILE A 347 33.94 -1.65 13.41
C ILE A 347 34.93 -0.91 14.31
N LEU A 348 34.77 0.41 14.47
CA LEU A 348 35.62 1.20 15.35
C LEU A 348 35.51 0.70 16.81
N THR A 349 34.30 0.42 17.27
CA THR A 349 34.05 -0.14 18.60
C THR A 349 34.76 -1.48 18.76
N PHE A 350 34.66 -2.36 17.76
CA PHE A 350 35.38 -3.63 17.77
C PHE A 350 36.90 -3.43 17.90
N VAL A 351 37.48 -2.54 17.09
CA VAL A 351 38.92 -2.26 17.09
C VAL A 351 39.39 -1.68 18.43
N VAL A 352 38.66 -0.72 18.98
CA VAL A 352 39.00 -0.09 20.27
C VAL A 352 38.95 -1.11 21.40
N TRP A 353 37.88 -1.90 21.49
CA TRP A 353 37.73 -2.92 22.54
C TRP A 353 38.69 -4.09 22.41
N TYR A 354 39.20 -4.35 21.21
CA TYR A 354 40.16 -5.41 20.97
C TYR A 354 41.63 -4.98 21.14
N TYR A 355 41.98 -3.73 20.81
CA TYR A 355 43.39 -3.29 20.82
C TYR A 355 43.75 -2.28 21.90
N ILE A 356 42.79 -1.50 22.41
CA ILE A 356 43.07 -0.34 23.28
C ILE A 356 42.66 -0.59 24.73
N VAL A 357 41.55 -1.30 24.96
CA VAL A 357 41.00 -1.52 26.31
C VAL A 357 41.83 -2.58 27.07
N PRO A 358 42.17 -2.35 28.36
CA PRO A 358 42.79 -3.37 29.21
C PRO A 358 41.92 -4.64 29.31
N ASP A 359 42.55 -5.81 29.30
CA ASP A 359 41.92 -7.14 29.14
C ASP A 359 41.15 -7.32 27.81
N PRO A 360 41.85 -7.20 26.66
CA PRO A 360 41.23 -7.34 25.36
C PRO A 360 40.74 -8.78 25.17
N THR A 361 39.42 -8.95 25.16
CA THR A 361 38.78 -10.24 24.93
C THR A 361 37.99 -10.16 23.63
N PHE A 362 38.31 -11.02 22.67
CA PHE A 362 37.61 -11.08 21.37
C PHE A 362 36.10 -11.17 21.56
N SER A 363 35.68 -11.95 22.56
CA SER A 363 34.28 -12.11 22.99
C SER A 363 33.60 -10.78 23.34
N ARG A 364 34.28 -9.91 24.09
CA ARG A 364 33.75 -8.61 24.52
C ARG A 364 33.73 -7.62 23.36
N ALA A 365 34.77 -7.62 22.51
CA ALA A 365 34.80 -6.78 21.32
C ALA A 365 33.69 -7.15 20.32
N LEU A 366 33.48 -8.45 20.07
CA LEU A 366 32.40 -8.95 19.20
C LEU A 366 31.02 -8.64 19.78
N LEU A 367 30.85 -8.80 21.09
CA LEU A 367 29.59 -8.43 21.76
C LEU A 367 29.27 -6.95 21.59
N ASN A 368 30.25 -6.06 21.81
CA ASN A 368 30.03 -4.64 21.68
C ASN A 368 29.77 -4.25 20.22
N PHE A 369 30.45 -4.87 19.27
CA PHE A 369 30.16 -4.75 17.84
C PHE A 369 28.70 -5.12 17.53
N VAL A 370 28.27 -6.33 17.93
CA VAL A 370 26.90 -6.80 17.69
C VAL A 370 25.88 -5.91 18.41
N SER A 371 26.18 -5.48 19.63
CA SER A 371 25.29 -4.60 20.42
C SER A 371 25.06 -3.26 19.74
N VAL A 372 26.12 -2.65 19.17
CA VAL A 372 26.00 -1.41 18.37
C VAL A 372 25.12 -1.65 17.14
N LEU A 373 25.30 -2.75 16.41
CA LEU A 373 24.47 -3.06 15.24
C LEU A 373 23.00 -3.28 15.60
N VAL A 374 22.73 -3.94 16.73
CA VAL A 374 21.38 -4.30 17.18
C VAL A 374 20.64 -3.08 17.70
N ILE A 375 21.27 -2.28 18.57
CA ILE A 375 20.63 -1.10 19.16
C ILE A 375 20.34 -0.03 18.11
N ALA A 376 21.15 -0.01 17.05
CA ALA A 376 20.97 0.89 15.94
C ALA A 376 19.81 0.48 15.01
N CYS A 377 19.13 -0.67 15.17
CA CYS A 377 18.03 -1.02 14.26
C CYS A 377 16.96 0.07 14.25
N PRO A 378 16.73 0.79 13.14
CA PRO A 378 15.70 1.81 13.05
C PRO A 378 14.35 1.15 12.71
N CYS A 379 14.02 0.08 13.43
CA CYS A 379 12.90 -0.81 13.16
C CYS A 379 11.55 -0.05 13.14
N ALA A 380 11.40 1.03 13.93
CA ALA A 380 10.20 1.87 13.95
C ALA A 380 10.19 2.99 12.89
N LEU A 381 11.36 3.42 12.40
CA LEU A 381 11.49 4.59 11.52
C LEU A 381 10.86 4.35 10.13
N GLY A 382 11.02 3.15 9.58
CA GLY A 382 10.45 2.79 8.27
C GLY A 382 8.92 2.70 8.26
N LEU A 383 8.30 2.66 9.44
CA LEU A 383 6.87 2.43 9.63
C LEU A 383 6.10 3.62 10.16
N ALA A 384 6.78 4.51 10.89
CA ALA A 384 6.16 5.69 11.47
C ALA A 384 5.43 6.51 10.40
N THR A 385 6.11 6.81 9.29
CA THR A 385 5.55 7.62 8.21
C THR A 385 4.39 6.93 7.47
N PRO A 386 4.52 5.71 6.91
CA PRO A 386 3.41 5.10 6.18
C PRO A 386 2.19 4.88 7.06
N THR A 387 2.38 4.51 8.33
CA THR A 387 1.28 4.31 9.28
C THR A 387 0.57 5.63 9.60
N ALA A 388 1.33 6.70 9.89
CA ALA A 388 0.75 8.01 10.18
C ALA A 388 -0.04 8.58 8.99
N VAL A 389 0.54 8.52 7.78
CA VAL A 389 -0.13 8.95 6.54
C VAL A 389 -1.42 8.18 6.34
N MET A 390 -1.36 6.87 6.47
CA MET A 390 -2.48 5.97 6.19
C MET A 390 -3.62 6.13 7.20
N VAL A 391 -3.32 6.28 8.50
CA VAL A 391 -4.31 6.61 9.53
C VAL A 391 -4.88 8.01 9.30
N GLY A 392 -4.03 8.99 8.96
CA GLY A 392 -4.46 10.37 8.68
C GLY A 392 -5.42 10.46 7.48
N VAL A 393 -5.13 9.72 6.39
CA VAL A 393 -6.02 9.61 5.23
C VAL A 393 -7.33 8.91 5.61
N GLY A 394 -7.27 7.85 6.41
CA GLY A 394 -8.46 7.14 6.90
C GLY A 394 -9.37 8.05 7.74
N LEU A 395 -8.79 8.79 8.68
CA LEU A 395 -9.51 9.75 9.51
C LEU A 395 -10.08 10.90 8.67
N GLY A 396 -9.34 11.39 7.68
CA GLY A 396 -9.84 12.39 6.72
C GLY A 396 -11.09 11.89 6.01
N ALA A 397 -11.06 10.64 5.53
CA ALA A 397 -12.20 10.04 4.83
C ALA A 397 -13.44 9.88 5.73
N GLU A 398 -13.27 9.54 7.00
CA GLU A 398 -14.37 9.50 7.98
C GLU A 398 -15.02 10.88 8.20
N ASN A 399 -14.28 11.95 7.94
CA ASN A 399 -14.75 13.34 8.02
C ASN A 399 -15.08 13.95 6.65
N GLY A 400 -15.22 13.14 5.61
CA GLY A 400 -15.57 13.61 4.25
C GLY A 400 -14.43 14.30 3.48
N ILE A 401 -13.19 14.23 3.98
CA ILE A 401 -12.00 14.78 3.32
C ILE A 401 -11.24 13.67 2.61
N LEU A 402 -11.31 13.64 1.28
CA LEU A 402 -10.60 12.64 0.47
C LEU A 402 -9.19 13.12 0.13
N ILE A 403 -8.20 12.56 0.81
CA ILE A 403 -6.79 12.95 0.67
C ILE A 403 -6.07 12.00 -0.30
N LYS A 404 -5.57 12.55 -1.41
CA LYS A 404 -4.89 11.80 -2.47
C LYS A 404 -3.42 11.52 -2.10
N GLY A 405 -3.20 10.53 -1.23
CA GLY A 405 -1.86 10.06 -0.86
C GLY A 405 -1.17 10.91 0.21
N GLY A 406 0.02 10.46 0.65
CA GLY A 406 0.75 11.10 1.75
C GLY A 406 1.34 12.47 1.41
N GLU A 407 1.68 12.70 0.14
CA GLU A 407 2.21 13.98 -0.31
C GLU A 407 1.19 15.11 -0.14
N SER A 408 -0.08 14.88 -0.50
CA SER A 408 -1.14 15.87 -0.30
C SER A 408 -1.37 16.18 1.18
N LEU A 409 -1.28 15.16 2.05
CA LEU A 409 -1.39 15.35 3.50
C LEU A 409 -0.23 16.20 4.04
N GLU A 410 1.01 15.91 3.62
CA GLU A 410 2.19 16.66 4.03
C GLU A 410 2.18 18.10 3.50
N ASN A 411 1.77 18.28 2.24
CA ASN A 411 1.70 19.59 1.62
C ASN A 411 0.60 20.44 2.28
N ALA A 412 -0.53 19.83 2.66
CA ALA A 412 -1.58 20.49 3.41
C ALA A 412 -1.07 21.11 4.72
N CYS A 413 -0.17 20.41 5.44
CA CYS A 413 0.47 20.96 6.65
C CYS A 413 1.39 22.16 6.39
N LYS A 414 1.88 22.34 5.15
CA LYS A 414 2.76 23.45 4.76
C LYS A 414 2.00 24.61 4.10
N LEU A 415 0.69 24.48 3.89
CA LEU A 415 -0.11 25.54 3.31
C LEU A 415 -0.16 26.72 4.27
N THR A 416 0.23 27.89 3.78
CA THR A 416 0.09 29.17 4.50
C THR A 416 -1.08 29.99 3.98
N THR A 417 -1.54 29.70 2.76
CA THR A 417 -2.57 30.45 2.06
C THR A 417 -3.54 29.48 1.42
N VAL A 418 -4.84 29.70 1.63
CA VAL A 418 -5.91 28.96 0.95
C VAL A 418 -6.65 29.96 0.07
N VAL A 419 -6.68 29.68 -1.24
CA VAL A 419 -7.44 30.46 -2.21
C VAL A 419 -8.64 29.62 -2.62
N PHE A 420 -9.83 30.14 -2.37
CA PHE A 420 -11.07 29.46 -2.73
C PHE A 420 -11.55 29.97 -4.08
N ASP A 421 -11.99 29.05 -4.94
CA ASP A 421 -12.88 29.43 -6.03
C ASP A 421 -14.22 29.88 -5.43
N LYS A 422 -14.93 30.82 -6.05
CA LYS A 422 -16.20 31.30 -5.52
C LYS A 422 -17.31 30.29 -5.81
N THR A 423 -17.47 29.96 -7.09
CA THR A 423 -18.64 29.23 -7.59
C THR A 423 -18.47 27.74 -7.29
N GLY A 424 -19.44 27.13 -6.61
CA GLY A 424 -19.43 25.71 -6.26
C GLY A 424 -18.49 25.31 -5.11
N THR A 425 -17.70 26.25 -4.57
CA THR A 425 -16.90 26.03 -3.35
C THR A 425 -17.41 26.87 -2.18
N LEU A 426 -17.55 28.19 -2.37
CA LEU A 426 -18.12 29.08 -1.34
C LEU A 426 -19.64 29.25 -1.48
N THR A 427 -20.15 29.14 -2.71
CA THR A 427 -21.58 29.30 -3.00
C THR A 427 -22.24 27.95 -3.22
N LYS A 428 -23.53 27.84 -2.90
CA LYS A 428 -24.34 26.63 -3.14
C LYS A 428 -24.34 26.14 -4.59
N GLY A 429 -24.07 27.01 -5.56
CA GLY A 429 -24.10 26.67 -6.99
C GLY A 429 -25.50 26.75 -7.60
N GLU A 430 -26.51 26.96 -6.76
CA GLU A 430 -27.90 27.14 -7.14
C GLU A 430 -28.24 28.64 -7.10
N PRO A 431 -28.55 29.28 -8.24
CA PRO A 431 -29.11 30.61 -8.24
C PRO A 431 -30.52 30.59 -7.65
N GLU A 432 -30.80 31.50 -6.72
CA GLU A 432 -32.12 31.71 -6.12
C GLU A 432 -32.54 33.17 -6.39
N VAL A 433 -33.81 33.43 -6.71
CA VAL A 433 -34.32 34.80 -6.85
C VAL A 433 -34.41 35.43 -5.46
N THR A 434 -33.60 36.45 -5.21
CA THR A 434 -33.57 37.16 -3.92
C THR A 434 -34.45 38.41 -3.91
N ASP A 435 -34.41 39.18 -4.99
CA ASP A 435 -35.04 40.50 -5.06
C ASP A 435 -35.82 40.66 -6.36
N ILE A 436 -37.07 41.15 -6.25
CA ILE A 436 -37.91 41.49 -7.40
C ILE A 436 -38.25 42.97 -7.32
N LEU A 437 -37.51 43.78 -8.09
CA LEU A 437 -37.70 45.23 -8.15
C LEU A 437 -38.63 45.58 -9.32
N SER A 438 -39.78 46.21 -9.01
CA SER A 438 -40.75 46.62 -10.02
C SER A 438 -40.77 48.14 -10.22
N ALA A 439 -41.12 48.57 -11.44
CA ALA A 439 -41.34 49.99 -11.74
C ALA A 439 -42.62 50.51 -11.03
N PRO A 440 -42.71 51.83 -10.76
CA PRO A 440 -43.90 52.42 -10.14
C PRO A 440 -45.18 52.07 -10.92
N GLY A 441 -46.18 51.52 -10.24
CA GLY A 441 -47.44 51.08 -10.85
C GLY A 441 -47.47 49.64 -11.38
N VAL A 442 -46.36 48.89 -11.30
CA VAL A 442 -46.30 47.46 -11.66
C VAL A 442 -46.09 46.60 -10.42
N SER A 443 -46.86 45.52 -10.27
CA SER A 443 -46.68 44.60 -9.15
C SER A 443 -45.49 43.67 -9.38
N PRO A 444 -44.71 43.33 -8.33
CA PRO A 444 -43.63 42.35 -8.42
C PRO A 444 -44.08 40.99 -8.97
N GLN A 445 -45.30 40.54 -8.64
CA GLN A 445 -45.84 39.30 -9.18
C GLN A 445 -45.98 39.32 -10.70
N ARG A 446 -46.35 40.46 -11.29
CA ARG A 446 -46.52 40.60 -12.73
C ARG A 446 -45.18 40.60 -13.46
N VAL A 447 -44.12 41.12 -12.82
CA VAL A 447 -42.74 41.04 -13.31
C VAL A 447 -42.25 39.59 -13.33
N LEU A 448 -42.42 38.87 -12.21
CA LEU A 448 -42.02 37.47 -12.11
C LEU A 448 -42.79 36.59 -13.11
N GLN A 449 -44.10 36.78 -13.24
CA GLN A 449 -44.94 36.01 -14.14
C GLN A 449 -44.57 36.23 -15.62
N ALA A 450 -44.16 37.45 -15.98
CA ALA A 450 -43.64 37.76 -17.31
C ALA A 450 -42.26 37.12 -17.55
N ALA A 451 -41.34 37.22 -16.58
CA ALA A 451 -40.02 36.60 -16.65
C ALA A 451 -40.10 35.08 -16.79
N PHE A 452 -40.94 34.43 -15.97
CA PHE A 452 -41.22 33.00 -16.04
C PHE A 452 -41.75 32.58 -17.41
N SER A 453 -42.70 33.33 -17.96
CA SER A 453 -43.31 33.00 -19.27
C SER A 453 -42.30 33.05 -20.42
N ILE A 454 -41.27 33.90 -20.31
CA ILE A 454 -40.20 34.02 -21.32
C ILE A 454 -39.16 32.91 -21.13
N GLU A 455 -38.80 32.62 -19.89
CA GLU A 455 -37.70 31.70 -19.54
C GLU A 455 -38.14 30.22 -19.44
N VAL A 456 -39.43 29.91 -19.57
CA VAL A 456 -39.99 28.55 -19.44
C VAL A 456 -39.34 27.50 -20.35
N LEU A 457 -38.79 27.90 -21.50
CA LEU A 457 -38.12 27.01 -22.46
C LEU A 457 -36.59 27.00 -22.31
N SER A 458 -36.06 27.79 -21.38
CA SER A 458 -34.62 28.00 -21.21
C SER A 458 -34.07 27.05 -20.15
N GLU A 459 -33.06 26.28 -20.52
CA GLU A 459 -32.34 25.37 -19.60
C GLU A 459 -31.24 26.09 -18.80
N HIS A 460 -31.13 27.41 -18.95
CA HIS A 460 -30.10 28.18 -18.25
C HIS A 460 -30.38 28.18 -16.73
N PRO A 461 -29.37 28.05 -15.85
CA PRO A 461 -29.58 28.00 -14.39
C PRO A 461 -30.40 29.19 -13.83
N LEU A 462 -30.26 30.37 -14.41
CA LEU A 462 -31.06 31.55 -14.04
C LEU A 462 -32.53 31.44 -14.42
N ALA A 463 -32.86 30.74 -15.52
CA ALA A 463 -34.23 30.47 -15.92
C ALA A 463 -34.90 29.52 -14.92
N GLN A 464 -34.17 28.49 -14.48
CA GLN A 464 -34.62 27.58 -13.43
C GLN A 464 -34.82 28.28 -12.08
N ALA A 465 -34.02 29.30 -11.75
CA ALA A 465 -34.22 30.08 -10.53
C ALA A 465 -35.49 30.94 -10.56
N ILE A 466 -35.94 31.34 -11.76
CA ILE A 466 -37.15 32.14 -11.99
C ILE A 466 -38.41 31.25 -12.01
N ALA A 467 -38.24 29.95 -12.31
CA ALA A 467 -39.28 28.92 -12.33
C ALA A 467 -39.64 28.40 -10.93
#